data_AF-A0A7S1QG57-F1
#
_entry.id   AF-A0A7S1QG57-F1
#
_cell.length_a   1.000
_cell.length_b   1.000
_cell.length_c   1.000
_cell.angle_alpha   90.00
_cell.angle_beta   90.00
_cell.angle_gamma   90.00
#
_symmetry.space_group_name_H-M   'P 1'
#
loop_
_entity.id
_entity.type
_entity.pdbx_description
1 polymer ?
#
loop_
_entity_poly.entity_id
_entity_poly.type
_entity_poly.pdbx_seq_one_letter_code
_entity_poly.pdbx_strand_id
1 'polypeptide(L)'
;ITSGTLSPLEGTAEAFGVPFPVMLENSHVIDARRQLWGGVLTAGPERVRLDASFQSRSEPAYIKDLGMAISALSAHVPDGLLLAFHSYAMKENMLKSWRQTGLLEEITGRKPLFEEPKGHMEMQVMLDRYNAALNEKSGRGAILAAVCRGKLCEGIDFTDRQCRMVVMIGIPYPARNDLRVCLKQSFLDSRGTDGDGRRWYTREAIRAVNQTL
;
A
#
# COMPACT_ATOMS: atom_id res chain seq x y z
N ILE A 1 21.17 -13.94 -6.49
CA ILE A 1 19.84 -13.61 -5.92
C ILE A 1 19.02 -13.00 -7.05
N THR A 2 17.78 -13.44 -7.26
CA THR A 2 16.90 -12.93 -8.32
C THR A 2 15.54 -12.59 -7.71
N SER A 3 15.05 -11.36 -7.91
CA SER A 3 13.67 -10.97 -7.57
C SER A 3 13.30 -9.69 -8.33
N GLY A 4 12.01 -9.54 -8.66
CA GLY A 4 11.47 -8.38 -9.37
C GLY A 4 11.35 -7.11 -8.52
N THR A 5 11.50 -7.20 -7.20
CA THR A 5 11.27 -6.08 -6.25
C THR A 5 12.52 -5.70 -5.46
N LEU A 6 13.71 -6.17 -5.86
CA LEU A 6 14.99 -5.92 -5.15
C LEU A 6 15.50 -4.47 -5.27
N SER A 7 14.85 -3.63 -6.08
CA SER A 7 15.26 -2.25 -6.27
C SER A 7 15.08 -1.41 -4.99
N PRO A 8 16.08 -0.60 -4.59
CA PRO A 8 17.39 -0.40 -5.23
C PRO A 8 18.42 -1.51 -4.96
N LEU A 9 19.14 -1.96 -5.99
CA LEU A 9 20.07 -3.11 -5.93
C LEU A 9 21.33 -2.83 -5.09
N GLU A 10 21.85 -1.60 -5.14
CA GLU A 10 23.04 -1.19 -4.37
C GLU A 10 22.79 -1.41 -2.88
N GLY A 11 21.58 -1.08 -2.44
CA GLY A 11 21.19 -1.24 -1.05
C GLY A 11 21.02 -2.67 -0.58
N THR A 12 20.90 -3.61 -1.51
CA THR A 12 20.87 -5.04 -1.22
C THR A 12 22.29 -5.57 -1.06
N ALA A 13 23.22 -5.23 -1.97
CA ALA A 13 24.62 -5.62 -1.85
C ALA A 13 25.26 -5.09 -0.56
N GLU A 14 25.03 -3.82 -0.22
CA GLU A 14 25.46 -3.20 1.04
C GLU A 14 24.98 -3.98 2.27
N ALA A 15 23.72 -4.42 2.27
CA ALA A 15 23.12 -5.13 3.40
C ALA A 15 23.76 -6.51 3.63
N PHE A 16 24.16 -7.20 2.56
CA PHE A 16 24.87 -8.47 2.64
C PHE A 16 26.36 -8.28 3.01
N GLY A 17 26.90 -7.08 2.87
CA GLY A 17 28.31 -6.79 3.16
C GLY A 17 29.29 -7.51 2.22
N VAL A 18 28.82 -7.93 1.03
CA VAL A 18 29.64 -8.58 0.01
C VAL A 18 29.41 -7.93 -1.35
N PRO A 19 30.46 -7.81 -2.20
CA PRO A 19 30.29 -7.29 -3.54
C PRO A 19 29.45 -8.25 -4.39
N PHE A 20 28.56 -7.70 -5.21
CA PHE A 20 27.83 -8.46 -6.23
C PHE A 20 28.52 -8.22 -7.58
N PRO A 21 29.44 -9.13 -8.00
CA PRO A 21 30.26 -8.91 -9.20
C PRO A 21 29.44 -8.93 -10.49
N VAL A 22 28.24 -9.52 -10.45
CA VAL A 22 27.29 -9.55 -11.56
C VAL A 22 25.97 -8.98 -11.06
N MET A 23 25.60 -7.83 -11.59
CA MET A 23 24.31 -7.18 -11.37
C MET A 23 23.66 -7.00 -12.73
N LEU A 24 22.43 -7.50 -12.87
CA LEU A 24 21.65 -7.39 -14.09
C LEU A 24 20.28 -6.82 -13.73
N GLU A 25 19.95 -5.69 -14.35
CA GLU A 25 18.62 -5.11 -14.32
C GLU A 25 18.11 -5.11 -15.77
N ASN A 26 17.17 -6.02 -16.06
CA ASN A 26 16.60 -6.12 -17.39
C ASN A 26 15.55 -5.02 -17.60
N SER A 27 15.40 -4.59 -18.85
CA SER A 27 14.27 -3.72 -19.23
C SER A 27 12.94 -4.41 -18.91
N HIS A 28 11.97 -3.63 -18.43
CA HIS A 28 10.66 -4.16 -18.09
C HIS A 28 9.94 -4.69 -19.35
N VAL A 29 9.19 -5.78 -19.22
CA VAL A 29 8.45 -6.43 -20.33
C VAL A 29 7.29 -5.56 -20.85
N ILE A 30 6.88 -4.56 -20.07
CA ILE A 30 5.74 -3.69 -20.39
C ILE A 30 6.21 -2.29 -20.77
N ASP A 31 5.45 -1.64 -21.65
CA ASP A 31 5.61 -0.22 -21.93
C ASP A 31 4.92 0.58 -20.82
N ALA A 32 5.71 1.02 -19.84
CA ALA A 32 5.23 1.77 -18.69
C ALA A 32 4.47 3.05 -19.09
N ARG A 33 4.74 3.67 -20.25
CA ARG A 33 4.04 4.87 -20.70
C ARG A 33 2.63 4.60 -21.20
N ARG A 34 2.36 3.37 -21.61
CA ARG A 34 1.06 2.94 -22.17
C ARG A 34 0.25 2.09 -21.20
N GLN A 35 0.93 1.32 -20.35
CA GLN A 35 0.29 0.28 -19.54
C GLN A 35 0.19 0.64 -18.06
N LEU A 36 0.94 1.64 -17.59
CA LEU A 36 0.92 2.07 -16.20
C LEU A 36 0.68 3.57 -16.10
N TRP A 37 -0.03 3.95 -15.04
CA TRP A 37 -0.13 5.33 -14.61
C TRP A 37 0.16 5.38 -13.12
N GLY A 38 1.07 6.27 -12.72
CA GLY A 38 1.40 6.55 -11.34
C GLY A 38 1.20 8.04 -11.06
N GLY A 39 0.59 8.35 -9.92
CA GLY A 39 0.34 9.71 -9.49
C GLY A 39 0.27 9.83 -7.97
N VAL A 40 0.51 11.05 -7.47
CA VAL A 40 0.39 11.36 -6.04
C VAL A 40 -0.82 12.26 -5.85
N LEU A 41 -1.80 11.79 -5.07
CA LEU A 41 -2.95 12.60 -4.69
C LEU A 41 -2.59 13.43 -3.46
N THR A 42 -2.43 14.74 -3.63
CA THR A 42 -1.97 15.64 -2.56
C THR A 42 -3.10 16.25 -1.72
N ALA A 43 -4.33 16.26 -2.25
CA ALA A 43 -5.50 16.81 -1.59
C ALA A 43 -6.77 16.06 -2.00
N GLY A 44 -7.75 15.97 -1.10
CA GLY A 44 -9.06 15.39 -1.40
C GLY A 44 -10.04 16.43 -1.97
N PRO A 45 -11.30 16.01 -2.22
CA PRO A 45 -12.36 16.88 -2.75
C PRO A 45 -12.62 18.18 -1.96
N GLU A 46 -12.45 18.17 -0.64
CA GLU A 46 -12.57 19.35 0.23
C GLU A 46 -11.27 20.18 0.32
N ARG A 47 -10.27 19.84 -0.50
CA ARG A 47 -8.95 20.49 -0.55
C ARG A 47 -8.15 20.36 0.75
N VAL A 48 -8.49 19.39 1.61
CA VAL A 48 -7.68 19.04 2.76
C VAL A 48 -6.44 18.30 2.25
N ARG A 49 -5.28 18.67 2.76
CA ARG A 49 -4.02 18.01 2.41
C ARG A 49 -4.08 16.55 2.84
N LEU A 50 -3.84 15.63 1.90
CA LEU A 50 -3.77 14.20 2.19
C LEU A 50 -2.38 13.86 2.74
N ASP A 51 -2.21 14.08 4.04
CA ASP A 51 -1.00 13.75 4.77
C ASP A 51 -1.26 12.62 5.76
N ALA A 52 -0.69 11.45 5.47
CA ALA A 52 -0.79 10.25 6.31
C ALA A 52 0.28 10.19 7.42
N SER A 53 1.01 11.27 7.69
CA SER A 53 1.99 11.32 8.77
C SER A 53 1.35 11.11 10.14
N PHE A 54 2.15 10.75 11.15
CA PHE A 54 1.67 10.51 12.50
C PHE A 54 0.85 11.68 13.08
N GLN A 55 1.20 12.92 12.71
CA GLN A 55 0.59 14.14 13.24
C GLN A 55 -0.80 14.37 12.67
N SER A 56 -0.98 14.15 11.36
CA SER A 56 -2.21 14.48 10.63
C SER A 56 -3.14 13.30 10.40
N ARG A 57 -2.64 12.05 10.43
CA ARG A 57 -3.43 10.87 10.04
C ARG A 57 -4.67 10.57 10.88
N SER A 58 -4.74 11.14 12.09
CA SER A 58 -5.86 10.99 13.01
C SER A 58 -6.82 12.18 12.95
N GLU A 59 -6.51 13.22 12.17
CA GLU A 59 -7.36 14.39 12.04
C GLU A 59 -8.66 14.03 11.31
N PRO A 60 -9.84 14.38 11.86
CA PRO A 60 -11.12 14.06 11.23
C PRO A 60 -11.26 14.61 9.81
N ALA A 61 -10.72 15.81 9.55
CA ALA A 61 -10.74 16.43 8.23
C ALA A 61 -9.97 15.58 7.20
N TYR A 62 -8.78 15.10 7.55
CA TYR A 62 -7.99 14.21 6.69
C TYR A 62 -8.72 12.88 6.42
N ILE A 63 -9.26 12.24 7.46
CA ILE A 63 -9.95 10.96 7.33
C ILE A 63 -11.18 11.10 6.43
N LYS A 64 -11.97 12.16 6.62
CA LYS A 64 -13.15 12.45 5.80
C LYS A 64 -12.77 12.71 4.34
N ASP A 65 -11.80 13.59 4.09
CA ASP A 65 -11.42 13.97 2.73
C ASP A 65 -10.77 12.82 1.94
N LEU A 66 -10.00 11.97 2.62
CA LEU A 66 -9.51 10.72 2.04
C LEU A 66 -10.66 9.78 1.66
N GLY A 67 -11.66 9.62 2.53
CA GLY A 67 -12.81 8.75 2.23
C GLY A 67 -13.65 9.29 1.06
N MET A 68 -13.80 10.61 0.92
CA MET A 68 -14.46 11.23 -0.23
C MET A 68 -13.65 11.02 -1.52
N ALA A 69 -12.32 11.11 -1.45
CA ALA A 69 -11.46 10.77 -2.58
C ALA A 69 -11.63 9.30 -3.00
N ILE A 70 -11.64 8.37 -2.05
CA ILE A 70 -11.84 6.93 -2.30
C ILE A 70 -13.23 6.66 -2.88
N SER A 71 -14.25 7.33 -2.37
CA SER A 71 -15.61 7.29 -2.88
C SER A 71 -15.67 7.70 -4.37
N ALA A 72 -15.02 8.81 -4.73
CA ALA A 72 -14.90 9.26 -6.10
C ALA A 72 -14.11 8.28 -6.99
N LEU A 73 -12.96 7.76 -6.52
CA LEU A 73 -12.18 6.75 -7.24
C LEU A 73 -12.99 5.47 -7.48
N SER A 74 -13.74 5.02 -6.49
CA SER A 74 -14.60 3.84 -6.58
C SER A 74 -15.70 3.96 -7.63
N ALA A 75 -16.08 5.18 -8.01
CA ALA A 75 -17.05 5.39 -9.10
C ALA A 75 -16.41 5.29 -10.50
N HIS A 76 -15.12 5.59 -10.63
CA HIS A 76 -14.43 5.72 -11.92
C HIS A 76 -13.56 4.52 -12.28
N VAL A 77 -12.97 3.87 -11.28
CA VAL A 77 -12.10 2.71 -11.48
C VAL A 77 -12.96 1.49 -11.81
N PRO A 78 -12.78 0.82 -12.96
CA PRO A 78 -13.47 -0.44 -13.26
C PRO A 78 -12.93 -1.58 -12.40
N ASP A 79 -13.72 -2.64 -12.21
CA ASP A 79 -13.29 -3.89 -11.57
C ASP A 79 -12.66 -3.69 -10.16
N GLY A 80 -11.49 -4.27 -9.89
CA GLY A 80 -10.84 -4.28 -8.58
C GLY A 80 -10.10 -2.99 -8.20
N LEU A 81 -10.34 -2.50 -6.99
CA LEU A 81 -9.59 -1.41 -6.35
C LEU A 81 -8.94 -1.93 -5.05
N LEU A 82 -7.61 -1.81 -4.93
CA LEU A 82 -6.88 -2.19 -3.73
C LEU A 82 -6.56 -0.95 -2.89
N LEU A 83 -7.06 -0.88 -1.66
CA LEU A 83 -6.69 0.11 -0.66
C LEU A 83 -5.61 -0.50 0.25
N ALA A 84 -4.37 -0.05 0.09
CA ALA A 84 -3.23 -0.55 0.85
C ALA A 84 -2.90 0.43 2.00
N PHE A 85 -3.23 0.03 3.22
CA PHE A 85 -2.99 0.82 4.43
C PHE A 85 -1.61 0.51 5.01
N HIS A 86 -0.99 1.49 5.68
CA HIS A 86 0.32 1.28 6.31
C HIS A 86 0.28 0.35 7.54
N SER A 87 -0.89 0.18 8.20
CA SER A 87 -1.06 -0.69 9.36
C SER A 87 -2.53 -1.04 9.62
N TYR A 88 -2.75 -2.15 10.34
CA TYR A 88 -4.10 -2.54 10.79
C TYR A 88 -4.78 -1.46 11.62
N ALA A 89 -4.05 -0.79 12.52
CA ALA A 89 -4.61 0.27 13.36
C ALA A 89 -5.13 1.46 12.54
N MET A 90 -4.45 1.84 11.45
CA MET A 90 -4.92 2.90 10.57
C MET A 90 -6.15 2.46 9.79
N LYS A 91 -6.12 1.26 9.20
CA LYS A 91 -7.27 0.67 8.50
C LYS A 91 -8.50 0.65 9.40
N GLU A 92 -8.39 0.07 10.59
CA GLU A 92 -9.48 -0.06 11.55
C GLU A 92 -10.03 1.31 11.98
N ASN A 93 -9.15 2.29 12.26
CA ASN A 93 -9.57 3.64 12.63
C ASN A 93 -10.34 4.35 11.50
N MET A 94 -9.80 4.31 10.27
CA MET A 94 -10.42 4.96 9.11
C MET A 94 -11.76 4.33 8.75
N LEU A 95 -11.81 2.99 8.63
CA LEU A 95 -13.07 2.30 8.32
C LEU A 95 -14.14 2.52 9.40
N LYS A 96 -13.74 2.58 10.67
CA LYS A 96 -14.65 2.92 11.77
C LYS A 96 -15.19 4.34 11.63
N SER A 97 -14.34 5.32 11.35
CA SER A 97 -14.74 6.71 11.16
C SER A 97 -15.67 6.88 9.94
N TRP A 98 -15.37 6.21 8.82
CA TRP A 98 -16.22 6.24 7.64
C TRP A 98 -17.58 5.59 7.88
N ARG A 99 -17.65 4.50 8.67
CA ARG A 99 -18.92 3.89 9.07
C ARG A 99 -19.74 4.81 9.97
N GLN A 100 -19.11 5.55 10.87
CA GLN A 100 -19.82 6.48 11.76
C GLN A 100 -20.38 7.71 11.02
N THR A 101 -19.79 8.07 9.89
CA THR A 101 -20.14 9.26 9.10
C THR A 101 -21.05 8.96 7.91
N GLY A 102 -21.37 7.69 7.64
CA GLY A 102 -22.15 7.27 6.48
C GLY A 102 -21.33 7.14 5.18
N LEU A 103 -20.04 7.46 5.24
CA LEU A 103 -19.15 7.49 4.07
C LEU A 103 -18.79 6.09 3.60
N LEU A 104 -18.72 5.12 4.52
CA LEU A 104 -18.47 3.73 4.16
C LEU A 104 -19.64 3.15 3.36
N GLU A 105 -20.87 3.52 3.70
CA GLU A 105 -22.10 3.16 3.00
C GLU A 105 -22.11 3.77 1.59
N GLU A 106 -21.61 5.01 1.44
CA GLU A 106 -21.44 5.66 0.15
C GLU A 106 -20.41 4.93 -0.75
N ILE A 107 -19.28 4.52 -0.18
CA ILE A 107 -18.24 3.76 -0.87
C ILE A 107 -18.79 2.37 -1.25
N THR A 108 -19.39 1.66 -0.30
CA THR A 108 -19.91 0.30 -0.49
C THR A 108 -21.12 0.23 -1.41
N GLY A 109 -21.91 1.31 -1.47
CA GLY A 109 -22.99 1.46 -2.45
C GLY A 109 -22.49 1.48 -3.89
N ARG A 110 -21.26 1.94 -4.12
CA ARG A 110 -20.60 1.89 -5.44
C ARG A 110 -19.97 0.52 -5.69
N LYS A 111 -19.14 0.04 -4.76
CA LYS A 111 -18.43 -1.25 -4.86
C LYS A 111 -18.39 -1.94 -3.49
N PRO A 112 -18.73 -3.24 -3.39
CA PRO A 112 -18.57 -3.98 -2.15
C PRO A 112 -17.12 -3.94 -1.66
N LEU A 113 -16.94 -3.68 -0.37
CA LEU A 113 -15.64 -3.61 0.29
C LEU A 113 -15.38 -4.89 1.08
N PHE A 114 -14.23 -5.51 0.82
CA PHE A 114 -13.74 -6.69 1.51
C PHE A 114 -12.50 -6.33 2.31
N GLU A 115 -12.45 -6.76 3.56
CA GLU A 115 -11.31 -6.49 4.44
C GLU A 115 -10.40 -7.70 4.54
N GLU A 116 -9.08 -7.46 4.59
CA GLU A 116 -8.11 -8.49 4.93
C GLU A 116 -8.39 -9.09 6.31
N PRO A 117 -8.68 -10.40 6.41
CA PRO A 117 -8.84 -11.08 7.68
C PRO A 117 -7.49 -11.45 8.30
N LYS A 118 -7.48 -11.71 9.60
CA LYS A 118 -6.25 -12.12 10.32
C LYS A 118 -5.94 -13.61 10.10
N GLY A 119 -6.96 -14.45 9.91
CA GLY A 119 -6.82 -15.91 9.72
C GLY A 119 -6.60 -16.34 8.26
N HIS A 120 -5.82 -17.40 8.04
CA HIS A 120 -5.61 -17.97 6.69
C HIS A 120 -6.87 -18.58 6.07
N MET A 121 -7.68 -19.31 6.85
CA MET A 121 -8.90 -19.92 6.33
C MET A 121 -9.93 -18.87 5.91
N GLU A 122 -10.09 -17.81 6.72
CA GLU A 122 -10.98 -16.68 6.42
C GLU A 122 -10.54 -15.92 5.17
N MET A 123 -9.23 -15.87 4.90
CA MET A 123 -8.68 -15.21 3.71
C MET A 123 -9.16 -15.87 2.42
N GLN A 124 -9.11 -17.20 2.34
CA GLN A 124 -9.56 -17.90 1.14
C GLN A 124 -11.05 -17.64 0.86
N VAL A 125 -11.89 -17.72 1.90
CA VAL A 125 -13.32 -17.45 1.78
C VAL A 125 -13.59 -16.01 1.35
N MET A 126 -12.83 -15.04 1.87
CA MET A 126 -12.94 -13.64 1.48
C MET A 126 -12.55 -13.43 0.01
N LEU A 127 -11.46 -14.05 -0.45
CA LEU A 127 -11.01 -13.97 -1.85
C LEU A 127 -12.02 -14.58 -2.82
N ASP A 128 -12.64 -15.71 -2.47
CA ASP A 128 -13.67 -16.33 -3.29
C ASP A 128 -14.88 -15.39 -3.45
N ARG A 129 -15.28 -14.72 -2.36
CA ARG A 129 -16.36 -13.72 -2.39
C ARG A 129 -15.96 -12.46 -3.17
N TYR A 130 -14.71 -12.02 -3.04
CA TYR A 130 -14.16 -10.91 -3.81
C TYR A 130 -14.20 -11.20 -5.32
N ASN A 131 -13.72 -12.38 -5.73
CA ASN A 131 -13.75 -12.82 -7.12
C ASN A 131 -15.18 -13.00 -7.64
N ALA A 132 -16.11 -13.48 -6.83
CA ALA A 132 -17.52 -13.55 -7.20
C ALA A 132 -18.10 -12.16 -7.45
N ALA A 133 -17.81 -11.17 -6.60
CA ALA A 133 -18.26 -9.79 -6.77
C ALA A 133 -17.68 -9.13 -8.04
N LEU A 134 -16.43 -9.42 -8.40
CA LEU A 134 -15.81 -8.95 -9.65
C LEU A 134 -16.48 -9.50 -10.92
N ASN A 135 -17.06 -10.70 -10.83
CA ASN A 135 -17.71 -11.41 -11.92
C ASN A 135 -19.23 -11.20 -11.97
N GLU A 136 -19.79 -10.38 -11.06
CA GLU A 136 -21.20 -10.04 -11.11
C GLU A 136 -21.57 -9.30 -12.41
N LYS A 137 -22.76 -9.61 -12.94
CA LYS A 137 -23.31 -8.95 -14.13
C LYS A 137 -23.50 -7.44 -13.96
N SER A 138 -23.56 -6.96 -12.72
CA SER A 138 -23.65 -5.55 -12.39
C SER A 138 -22.41 -4.76 -12.85
N GLY A 139 -21.27 -5.45 -13.04
CA GLY A 139 -20.02 -4.86 -13.53
C GLY A 139 -19.40 -3.83 -12.59
N ARG A 140 -19.91 -3.72 -11.35
CA ARG A 140 -19.45 -2.69 -10.41
C ARG A 140 -18.02 -2.93 -9.95
N GLY A 141 -17.57 -4.19 -9.90
CA GLY A 141 -16.27 -4.55 -9.35
C GLY A 141 -16.26 -4.60 -7.83
N ALA A 142 -15.09 -4.56 -7.20
CA ALA A 142 -14.95 -4.74 -5.75
C ALA A 142 -13.75 -3.97 -5.20
N ILE A 143 -13.79 -3.65 -3.90
CA ILE A 143 -12.70 -3.00 -3.19
C ILE A 143 -12.10 -3.99 -2.20
N LEU A 144 -10.78 -4.06 -2.16
CA LEU A 144 -10.04 -4.84 -1.16
C LEU A 144 -9.28 -3.87 -0.25
N ALA A 145 -9.51 -3.96 1.06
CA ALA A 145 -8.80 -3.18 2.07
C ALA A 145 -7.75 -4.06 2.78
N ALA A 146 -6.48 -3.86 2.42
CA ALA A 146 -5.35 -4.66 2.87
C ALA A 146 -4.31 -3.82 3.61
N VAL A 147 -3.38 -4.47 4.30
CA VAL A 147 -2.25 -3.83 4.96
C VAL A 147 -0.97 -4.11 4.19
N CYS A 148 -0.12 -3.09 4.00
CA CYS A 148 1.22 -3.27 3.42
C CYS A 148 2.03 -4.24 4.27
N ARG A 149 2.78 -5.16 3.66
CA ARG A 149 3.45 -6.29 4.37
C ARG A 149 2.46 -7.22 5.10
N GLY A 150 1.18 -7.12 4.78
CA GLY A 150 0.15 -8.07 5.17
C GLY A 150 0.19 -9.30 4.26
N LYS A 151 -0.62 -10.29 4.59
CA LYS A 151 -0.64 -11.59 3.89
C LYS A 151 -1.10 -11.43 2.45
N LEU A 152 -2.04 -10.50 2.20
CA LEU A 152 -2.55 -10.22 0.85
C LEU A 152 -1.49 -9.57 -0.04
N CYS A 153 -0.64 -8.69 0.52
CA CYS A 153 0.33 -7.94 -0.28
C CYS A 153 1.65 -8.70 -0.51
N GLU A 154 1.91 -9.79 0.20
CA GLU A 154 3.13 -10.60 0.02
C GLU A 154 2.91 -11.92 -0.72
N GLY A 155 1.69 -12.47 -0.67
CA GLY A 155 1.45 -13.86 -1.06
C GLY A 155 0.43 -14.08 -2.18
N ILE A 156 -0.14 -13.01 -2.75
CA ILE A 156 -1.21 -13.11 -3.74
C ILE A 156 -0.91 -12.21 -4.94
N ASP A 157 -0.88 -12.82 -6.11
CA ASP A 157 -0.80 -12.11 -7.38
C ASP A 157 -2.20 -11.76 -7.87
N PHE A 158 -2.49 -10.46 -7.99
CA PHE A 158 -3.73 -9.99 -8.62
C PHE A 158 -3.55 -9.90 -10.13
N THR A 159 -4.44 -10.57 -10.87
CA THR A 159 -4.45 -10.57 -12.33
C THR A 159 -5.44 -9.54 -12.88
N ASP A 160 -4.98 -8.65 -13.76
CA ASP A 160 -5.77 -7.76 -14.61
C ASP A 160 -7.02 -7.13 -13.95
N ARG A 161 -8.19 -7.77 -14.08
CA ARG A 161 -9.48 -7.31 -13.50
C ARG A 161 -9.47 -7.29 -11.97
N GLN A 162 -8.66 -8.13 -11.33
CA GLN A 162 -8.63 -8.25 -9.88
C GLN A 162 -8.01 -7.04 -9.20
N CYS A 163 -7.22 -6.22 -9.89
CA CYS A 163 -6.71 -4.97 -9.37
C CYS A 163 -6.36 -4.01 -10.51
N ARG A 164 -7.28 -3.08 -10.81
CA ARG A 164 -7.10 -2.03 -11.82
C ARG A 164 -6.44 -0.78 -11.26
N MET A 165 -6.53 -0.57 -9.95
CA MET A 165 -5.88 0.52 -9.25
C MET A 165 -5.47 0.08 -7.85
N VAL A 166 -4.25 0.43 -7.47
CA VAL A 166 -3.76 0.35 -6.10
C VAL A 166 -3.68 1.76 -5.54
N VAL A 167 -4.32 2.00 -4.39
CA VAL A 167 -4.24 3.24 -3.64
C VAL A 167 -3.40 2.98 -2.39
N MET A 168 -2.16 3.46 -2.42
CA MET A 168 -1.28 3.44 -1.26
C MET A 168 -1.68 4.56 -0.30
N ILE A 169 -2.20 4.20 0.87
CA ILE A 169 -2.63 5.14 1.89
C ILE A 169 -1.48 5.37 2.87
N GLY A 170 -0.72 6.43 2.59
CA GLY A 170 0.50 6.77 3.29
C GLY A 170 1.71 5.94 2.84
N ILE A 171 2.87 6.25 3.42
CA ILE A 171 4.11 5.53 3.12
C ILE A 171 4.39 4.58 4.29
N PRO A 172 4.55 3.26 4.04
CA PRO A 172 4.78 2.24 5.07
C PRO A 172 6.20 2.31 5.65
N TYR A 173 6.52 3.41 6.31
CA TYR A 173 7.76 3.56 7.07
C TYR A 173 7.80 2.59 8.25
N PRO A 174 8.97 2.03 8.59
CA PRO A 174 9.15 1.32 9.86
C PRO A 174 8.76 2.20 11.04
N ALA A 175 8.25 1.59 12.12
CA ALA A 175 7.87 2.34 13.31
C ALA A 175 9.09 3.08 13.90
N ARG A 176 9.06 4.41 13.88
CA ARG A 176 10.19 5.25 14.29
C ARG A 176 10.61 5.05 15.74
N ASN A 177 9.68 4.65 16.60
CA ASN A 177 9.90 4.44 18.04
C ASN A 177 10.25 2.97 18.38
N ASP A 178 10.34 2.09 17.39
CA ASP A 178 10.78 0.72 17.62
C ASP A 178 12.27 0.70 17.98
N LEU A 179 12.62 0.10 19.11
CA LEU A 179 14.00 0.04 19.60
C LEU A 179 14.94 -0.59 18.57
N ARG A 180 14.51 -1.60 17.81
CA ARG A 180 15.32 -2.23 16.77
C ARG A 180 15.58 -1.28 15.62
N VAL A 181 14.59 -0.48 15.22
CA VAL A 181 14.71 0.54 14.17
C VAL A 181 15.67 1.65 14.60
N CYS A 182 15.57 2.10 15.85
CA CYS A 182 16.51 3.07 16.43
C CYS A 182 17.94 2.53 16.47
N LEU A 183 18.14 1.35 17.06
CA LEU A 183 19.45 0.72 17.18
C LEU A 183 20.08 0.43 15.83
N LYS A 184 19.29 0.00 14.83
CA LYS A 184 19.78 -0.24 13.48
C LYS A 184 20.26 1.04 12.81
N GLN A 185 19.53 2.15 12.94
CA GLN A 185 19.95 3.44 12.41
C GLN A 185 21.27 3.89 13.06
N SER A 186 21.34 3.89 14.40
CA SER A 186 22.57 4.26 15.13
C SER A 186 23.77 3.37 14.78
N PHE A 187 23.53 2.08 14.54
CA PHE A 187 24.58 1.15 14.11
C PHE A 187 25.09 1.43 12.70
N LEU A 188 24.20 1.79 11.78
CA LEU A 188 24.59 2.13 10.41
C LEU A 188 25.33 3.46 10.36
N ASP A 189 24.85 4.47 11.09
CA ASP A 189 25.51 5.77 11.20
C ASP A 189 26.91 5.66 11.84
N SER A 190 27.14 4.69 12.74
CA SER A 190 28.45 4.50 13.38
C SER A 190 29.47 3.71 12.56
N ARG A 191 29.01 2.87 11.60
CA ARG A 191 29.90 2.09 10.72
C ARG A 191 30.13 2.73 9.36
N GLY A 192 29.17 3.49 8.87
CA GLY A 192 29.19 4.10 7.55
C GLY A 192 29.46 5.60 7.62
N THR A 193 28.72 6.35 6.80
CA THR A 193 28.70 7.82 6.84
C THR A 193 27.48 8.29 7.62
N ASP A 194 27.60 9.44 8.29
CA ASP A 194 26.46 10.09 8.94
C ASP A 194 25.28 10.22 7.96
N GLY A 195 24.11 9.72 8.36
CA GLY A 195 22.90 9.67 7.55
C GLY A 195 22.63 8.34 6.83
N ASP A 196 23.50 7.33 6.95
CA ASP A 196 23.23 5.97 6.46
C ASP A 196 22.03 5.31 7.13
N GLY A 197 21.82 5.55 8.42
CA GLY A 197 20.62 5.13 9.13
C GLY A 197 19.36 5.72 8.50
N ARG A 198 19.38 7.02 8.17
CA ARG A 198 18.25 7.69 7.50
C ARG A 198 18.02 7.14 6.09
N ARG A 199 19.09 6.92 5.32
CA ARG A 199 19.00 6.31 3.98
C ARG A 199 18.40 4.92 4.04
N TRP A 200 18.83 4.09 5.00
CA TRP A 200 18.24 2.78 5.24
C TRP A 200 16.76 2.87 5.61
N TYR A 201 16.38 3.80 6.49
CA TYR A 201 14.98 4.00 6.89
C TYR A 201 14.06 4.34 5.71
N THR A 202 14.49 5.23 4.82
CA THR A 202 13.77 5.55 3.57
C THR A 202 13.74 4.36 2.62
N ARG A 203 14.84 3.62 2.49
CA ARG A 203 14.93 2.44 1.62
C ARG A 203 13.95 1.34 2.04
N GLU A 204 13.78 1.11 3.34
CA GLU A 204 12.82 0.14 3.87
C GLU A 204 11.36 0.49 3.53
N ALA A 205 11.05 1.79 3.52
CA ALA A 205 9.73 2.26 3.12
C ALA A 205 9.49 2.06 1.61
N ILE A 206 10.50 2.38 0.77
CA ILE A 206 10.44 2.16 -0.68
C ILE A 206 10.27 0.67 -1.00
N ARG A 207 11.01 -0.22 -0.34
CA ARG A 207 10.88 -1.67 -0.51
C ARG A 207 9.46 -2.16 -0.22
N ALA A 208 8.85 -1.66 0.86
CA ALA A 208 7.49 -2.02 1.22
C ALA A 208 6.45 -1.53 0.19
N VAL A 209 6.66 -0.35 -0.38
CA VAL A 209 5.84 0.15 -1.50
C VAL A 209 6.01 -0.74 -2.73
N ASN A 210 7.25 -1.03 -3.12
CA ASN A 210 7.57 -1.87 -4.28
C ASN A 210 7.11 -3.32 -4.14
N GLN A 211 6.92 -3.82 -2.91
CA GLN A 211 6.34 -5.14 -2.67
C GLN A 211 4.82 -5.15 -2.80
N THR A 212 4.17 -4.01 -2.58
CA THR A 212 2.71 -3.90 -2.60
C THR A 212 2.17 -3.54 -3.99
N LEU A 213 2.99 -2.89 -4.82
CA LEU A 213 2.69 -2.51 -6.21
C LEU A 213 3.17 -3.58 -7.19
#